data_AF-A0A955M8H2-F1
#
_entry.id   AF-A0A955M8H2-F1
#
_cell.length_a   1.000
_cell.length_b   1.000
_cell.length_c   1.000
_cell.angle_alpha   90.00
_cell.angle_beta   90.00
_cell.angle_gamma   90.00
#
_symmetry.space_group_name_H-M   'P 1'
#
loop_
_entity.id
_entity.type
_entity.pdbx_description
1 polymer ?
#
loop_
_entity_poly.entity_id
_entity_poly.type
_entity_poly.pdbx_seq_one_letter_code
_entity_poly.pdbx_strand_id
1 'polypeptide(L)'
;DRLLAYIPNVITGVVVLIFGMLLAKFVATIIYIAAKNTDMPIPLTLAKLSKLAIIIYVSIIYLTEIGFVGLFSGANYSIFLTGIVFALALAFGLAGKDVAAKYLGVLDKSAK
;
A
#
# COMPACT_ATOMS: atom_id res chain seq x y z
N ASP A 1 0.89 -32.75 17.77
CA ASP A 1 0.12 -31.57 18.24
C ASP A 1 0.39 -30.24 17.52
N ARG A 2 1.61 -29.92 17.04
CA ARG A 2 1.84 -28.66 16.27
C ARG A 2 1.39 -28.68 14.80
N LEU A 3 1.26 -29.86 14.18
CA LEU A 3 0.85 -29.98 12.78
C LEU A 3 -0.62 -29.59 12.54
N LEU A 4 -1.51 -29.85 13.51
CA LEU A 4 -2.93 -29.52 13.41
C LEU A 4 -3.19 -28.01 13.52
N ALA A 5 -2.32 -27.26 14.21
CA ALA A 5 -2.42 -25.80 14.33
C ALA A 5 -1.88 -25.06 13.09
N TYR A 6 -1.11 -25.74 12.23
CA TYR A 6 -0.57 -25.15 10.99
C TYR A 6 -1.62 -25.12 9.86
N ILE A 7 -2.52 -26.11 9.83
CA ILE A 7 -3.54 -26.25 8.78
C ILE A 7 -4.48 -25.02 8.74
N PRO A 8 -5.05 -24.53 9.86
CA PRO A 8 -5.89 -23.33 9.85
C PRO A 8 -5.16 -22.08 9.32
N ASN A 9 -3.91 -21.88 9.75
CA ASN A 9 -3.09 -20.74 9.37
C ASN A 9 -2.80 -20.69 7.87
N VAL A 10 -2.53 -21.85 7.25
CA VAL A 10 -2.34 -21.94 5.79
C VAL A 10 -3.63 -21.58 5.06
N ILE A 11 -4.79 -22.05 5.54
CA ILE A 11 -6.09 -21.72 4.94
C ILE A 11 -6.33 -20.21 5.03
N THR A 12 -6.14 -19.60 6.20
CA THR A 12 -6.29 -18.14 6.38
C THR A 12 -5.36 -17.37 5.46
N GLY A 13 -4.09 -17.77 5.37
CA GLY A 13 -3.13 -17.15 4.47
C GLY A 13 -3.54 -17.19 3.00
N VAL A 14 -4.00 -18.36 2.52
CA VAL A 14 -4.49 -18.51 1.13
C VAL A 14 -5.73 -17.64 0.88
N VAL A 15 -6.66 -17.59 1.83
CA VAL A 15 -7.84 -16.72 1.75
C VAL A 15 -7.42 -15.26 1.64
N VAL A 16 -6.50 -14.80 2.48
CA VAL A 16 -5.95 -13.43 2.43
C VAL A 16 -5.29 -13.14 1.08
N LEU A 17 -4.52 -14.07 0.52
CA LEU A 17 -3.92 -13.89 -0.81
C LEU A 17 -4.98 -13.72 -1.90
N ILE A 18 -6.02 -14.55 -1.90
CA ILE A 18 -7.09 -14.49 -2.90
C ILE A 18 -7.81 -13.14 -2.81
N PHE A 19 -8.30 -12.79 -1.62
CA PHE A 19 -9.00 -11.52 -1.41
C PHE A 19 -8.11 -10.31 -1.68
N GLY A 20 -6.85 -10.36 -1.25
CA GLY A 20 -5.89 -9.29 -1.47
C GLY A 20 -5.53 -9.11 -2.95
N MET A 21 -5.44 -10.18 -3.74
CA MET A 21 -5.26 -10.06 -5.19
C MET A 21 -6.47 -9.46 -5.90
N LEU A 22 -7.68 -9.83 -5.47
CA LEU A 22 -8.91 -9.22 -5.99
C LEU A 22 -8.95 -7.72 -5.65
N LEU A 23 -8.65 -7.38 -4.40
CA LEU A 23 -8.56 -5.99 -3.93
C LEU A 23 -7.51 -5.20 -4.73
N ALA A 24 -6.32 -5.77 -4.95
CA ALA A 24 -5.26 -5.13 -5.71
C ALA A 24 -5.70 -4.79 -7.14
N LYS A 25 -6.41 -5.72 -7.81
CA LYS A 25 -6.97 -5.47 -9.15
C LYS A 25 -8.07 -4.42 -9.10
N PHE A 26 -8.98 -4.50 -8.14
CA PHE A 26 -10.09 -3.57 -7.99
C PHE A 26 -9.60 -2.13 -7.79
N VAL A 27 -8.70 -1.91 -6.83
CA VAL A 27 -8.13 -0.59 -6.55
C VAL A 27 -7.34 -0.06 -7.74
N ALA A 28 -6.53 -0.91 -8.40
CA ALA A 28 -5.79 -0.50 -9.58
C ALA A 28 -6.71 -0.03 -10.73
N THR A 29 -7.84 -0.71 -10.93
CA THR A 29 -8.86 -0.31 -11.92
C THR A 29 -9.47 1.04 -11.58
N ILE A 30 -9.85 1.27 -10.31
CA ILE A 30 -10.39 2.56 -9.86
C ILE A 30 -9.37 3.67 -10.13
N ILE A 31 -8.12 3.45 -9.75
CA ILE A 31 -7.04 4.44 -9.93
C ILE A 31 -6.79 4.70 -11.41
N TYR A 32 -6.80 3.66 -12.25
CA TYR A 32 -6.66 3.81 -13.70
C TYR A 32 -7.79 4.67 -14.29
N ILE A 33 -9.04 4.38 -13.92
CA ILE A 33 -10.20 5.14 -14.41
C ILE A 33 -10.13 6.59 -13.94
N ALA A 34 -9.85 6.82 -12.66
CA ALA A 34 -9.72 8.16 -12.10
C ALA A 34 -8.60 8.95 -12.81
N ALA A 35 -7.40 8.38 -12.92
CA ALA A 35 -6.27 9.03 -13.55
C ALA A 35 -6.48 9.30 -15.05
N LYS A 36 -7.17 8.38 -15.75
CA LYS A 36 -7.52 8.55 -17.16
C LYS A 36 -8.55 9.66 -17.36
N ASN A 37 -9.52 9.79 -16.45
CA ASN A 37 -10.55 10.82 -16.52
C ASN A 37 -10.05 12.23 -16.16
N THR A 38 -8.87 12.34 -15.54
CA THR A 38 -8.26 13.63 -15.17
C THR A 38 -7.11 14.04 -16.10
N ASP A 39 -7.02 13.45 -17.31
CA ASP A 39 -5.94 13.67 -18.28
C ASP A 39 -4.53 13.54 -17.68
N MET A 40 -4.37 12.63 -16.70
CA MET A 40 -3.08 12.42 -16.05
C MET A 40 -2.09 11.84 -17.07
N PRO A 41 -0.82 12.30 -17.12
CA PRO A 41 0.13 11.88 -18.15
C PRO A 41 0.54 10.40 -18.08
N ILE A 42 0.40 9.75 -16.91
CA ILE A 42 0.89 8.37 -16.67
C ILE A 42 -0.13 7.50 -15.89
N PRO A 43 -1.36 7.34 -16.38
CA PRO A 43 -2.45 6.69 -15.63
C PRO A 43 -2.19 5.19 -15.40
N LEU A 44 -1.55 4.53 -16.37
CA LEU A 44 -1.19 3.12 -16.28
C LEU A 44 -0.11 2.86 -15.23
N THR A 45 0.89 3.75 -15.14
CA THR A 45 1.99 3.62 -14.17
C THR A 45 1.48 3.77 -12.75
N LEU A 46 0.60 4.75 -12.50
CA LEU A 46 0.01 4.97 -11.19
C LEU A 46 -0.83 3.77 -10.73
N ALA A 47 -1.68 3.24 -11.62
CA ALA A 47 -2.47 2.04 -11.33
C ALA A 47 -1.60 0.81 -11.04
N LYS A 48 -0.51 0.61 -11.80
CA LYS A 48 0.46 -0.47 -11.56
C LYS A 48 1.17 -0.31 -10.23
N LEU A 49 1.58 0.90 -9.87
CA LEU A 49 2.25 1.19 -8.60
C LEU A 49 1.34 0.87 -7.41
N SER A 50 0.09 1.28 -7.46
CA SER A 50 -0.90 0.97 -6.41
C SER A 50 -1.19 -0.52 -6.31
N LYS A 51 -1.32 -1.22 -7.45
CA LYS A 51 -1.45 -2.68 -7.47
C LYS A 51 -0.26 -3.34 -6.77
N LEU A 52 0.96 -2.90 -7.13
CA LEU A 52 2.20 -3.46 -6.60
C LEU A 52 2.33 -3.22 -5.09
N ALA A 53 1.96 -2.04 -4.60
CA ALA A 53 1.93 -1.74 -3.17
C ALA A 53 1.00 -2.69 -2.39
N ILE A 54 -0.22 -2.94 -2.91
CA ILE A 54 -1.18 -3.85 -2.28
C ILE A 54 -0.66 -5.29 -2.32
N ILE A 55 -0.09 -5.74 -3.45
CA ILE A 55 0.46 -7.10 -3.56
C ILE A 55 1.58 -7.33 -2.56
N ILE A 56 2.50 -6.37 -2.41
CA ILE A 56 3.60 -6.47 -1.43
C ILE A 56 3.01 -6.58 -0.02
N TYR A 57 2.06 -5.72 0.34
CA TYR A 57 1.44 -5.72 1.66
C TYR A 57 0.69 -7.02 1.96
N VAL A 58 -0.11 -7.51 1.02
CA VAL A 58 -0.84 -8.78 1.15
C VAL A 58 0.10 -9.97 1.26
N SER A 59 1.22 -9.96 0.52
CA SER A 59 2.25 -11.00 0.59
C SER A 59 2.88 -11.05 1.98
N ILE A 60 3.15 -9.89 2.58
CA ILE A 60 3.66 -9.81 3.96
C ILE A 60 2.68 -10.44 4.95
N ILE A 61 1.38 -10.11 4.86
CA ILE A 61 0.36 -10.70 5.73
C ILE A 61 0.33 -12.23 5.55
N TYR A 62 0.34 -12.71 4.32
CA TYR A 62 0.39 -14.14 4.02
C TYR A 62 1.58 -14.85 4.69
N LEU A 63 2.79 -14.26 4.59
CA LEU A 63 3.99 -14.80 5.23
C LEU A 63 3.81 -14.90 6.76
N THR A 64 3.18 -13.89 7.36
CA THR A 64 2.89 -13.88 8.80
C THR A 64 1.89 -14.97 9.19
N GLU A 65 0.81 -15.16 8.42
CA GLU A 65 -0.21 -16.18 8.67
C GLU A 65 0.41 -17.59 8.69
N ILE A 66 1.24 -17.93 7.71
CA ILE A 66 1.87 -19.27 7.61
C ILE A 66 3.01 -19.50 8.61
N GLY A 67 3.21 -18.61 9.58
CA GLY A 67 4.17 -18.77 10.66
C GLY A 67 5.61 -18.37 10.32
N PHE A 68 5.82 -17.54 9.29
CA PHE A 68 7.12 -16.91 9.02
C PHE A 68 7.34 -15.73 10.01
N VAL A 69 7.36 -16.06 11.31
CA VAL A 69 7.32 -15.11 12.42
C VAL A 69 8.66 -14.39 12.63
N GLY A 70 9.78 -14.98 12.20
CA GLY A 70 11.13 -14.50 12.55
C GLY A 70 11.50 -13.10 12.05
N LEU A 71 10.97 -12.67 10.89
CA LEU A 71 11.25 -11.36 10.30
C LEU A 71 10.10 -10.35 10.48
N PHE A 72 8.90 -10.82 10.81
CA PHE A 72 7.65 -10.04 10.81
C PHE A 72 6.98 -9.95 12.20
N SER A 73 7.72 -10.27 13.26
CA SER A 73 7.22 -10.27 14.63
C SER A 73 8.02 -9.36 15.56
N GLY A 74 7.34 -8.84 16.57
CA GLY A 74 7.93 -8.00 17.61
C GLY A 74 8.20 -6.56 17.18
N ALA A 75 8.69 -5.77 18.12
CA ALA A 75 8.89 -4.32 17.94
C ALA A 75 9.93 -3.98 16.87
N ASN A 76 10.96 -4.80 16.68
CA ASN A 76 12.03 -4.55 15.72
C ASN A 76 11.51 -4.49 14.28
N TYR A 77 10.60 -5.40 13.93
CA TYR A 77 9.93 -5.40 12.63
C TYR A 77 9.07 -4.15 12.45
N SER A 78 8.23 -3.82 13.44
CA SER A 78 7.35 -2.65 13.36
C SER A 78 8.15 -1.37 13.19
N ILE A 79 9.27 -1.20 13.92
CA ILE A 79 10.16 -0.04 13.79
C ILE A 79 10.80 0.00 12.40
N PHE A 80 11.33 -1.12 11.92
CA PHE A 80 11.97 -1.18 10.60
C PHE A 80 11.00 -0.89 9.45
N LEU A 81 9.85 -1.57 9.42
CA LEU A 81 8.83 -1.35 8.40
C LEU A 81 8.27 0.08 8.47
N THR A 82 7.95 0.57 9.66
CA THR A 82 7.45 1.93 9.85
C THR A 82 8.50 2.95 9.43
N GLY A 83 9.80 2.70 9.68
CA GLY A 83 10.89 3.54 9.20
C GLY A 83 10.91 3.65 7.67
N ILE A 84 10.74 2.54 6.95
CA ILE A 84 10.65 2.55 5.48
C ILE A 84 9.40 3.29 5.01
N VAL A 85 8.24 3.00 5.59
CA VAL A 85 6.98 3.67 5.23
C VAL A 85 7.07 5.18 5.50
N PHE A 86 7.66 5.57 6.63
CA PHE A 86 7.87 6.96 7.01
C PHE A 86 8.82 7.68 6.05
N ALA A 87 9.94 7.06 5.68
CA ALA A 87 10.87 7.61 4.69
C ALA A 87 10.20 7.81 3.33
N LEU A 88 9.41 6.83 2.87
CA LEU A 88 8.62 6.96 1.64
C LEU A 88 7.58 8.07 1.76
N ALA A 89 6.83 8.13 2.85
CA ALA A 89 5.83 9.17 3.08
C ALA A 89 6.45 10.58 3.04
N LEU A 90 7.63 10.76 3.66
CA LEU A 90 8.39 12.01 3.60
C LEU A 90 8.85 12.32 2.18
N ALA A 91 9.40 11.33 1.45
CA ALA A 91 9.84 11.53 0.07
C ALA A 91 8.69 11.96 -0.85
N PHE A 92 7.53 11.31 -0.76
CA PHE A 92 6.33 11.68 -1.51
C PHE A 92 5.78 13.04 -1.08
N GLY A 93 5.75 13.35 0.22
CA GLY A 93 5.31 14.64 0.74
C GLY A 93 6.21 15.81 0.31
N LEU A 94 7.52 15.62 0.35
CA LEU A 94 8.51 16.58 -0.13
C LEU A 94 8.42 16.77 -1.65
N ALA A 95 8.26 15.69 -2.43
CA ALA A 95 8.07 15.76 -3.87
C ALA A 95 6.80 16.52 -4.28
N GLY A 96 5.74 16.48 -3.45
CA GLY A 96 4.49 17.20 -3.67
C GLY A 96 4.43 18.61 -3.08
N LYS A 97 5.47 19.05 -2.35
CA LYS A 97 5.47 20.31 -1.59
C LYS A 97 5.12 21.54 -2.43
N ASP A 98 5.70 21.66 -3.62
CA ASP A 98 5.49 22.83 -4.48
C ASP A 98 4.05 22.88 -5.03
N VAL A 99 3.49 21.70 -5.35
CA VAL A 99 2.09 21.57 -5.77
C VAL A 99 1.17 22.01 -4.63
N ALA A 100 1.41 21.52 -3.42
CA ALA A 100 0.63 21.92 -2.24
C ALA A 100 0.73 23.43 -1.97
N ALA A 101 1.93 24.00 -2.03
CA ALA A 101 2.16 25.44 -1.84
C ALA A 101 1.37 26.30 -2.85
N LYS A 102 1.32 25.88 -4.11
CA LYS A 102 0.53 26.55 -5.16
C LYS A 102 -0.96 26.57 -4.82
N TYR A 103 -1.53 25.43 -4.42
CA TYR A 103 -2.96 25.37 -4.07
C TYR A 103 -3.29 26.21 -2.85
N LEU A 104 -2.45 26.19 -1.81
CA LEU A 104 -2.64 27.02 -0.61
C LEU A 104 -2.57 28.52 -0.93
N GLY A 105 -1.65 28.94 -1.81
CA GLY A 105 -1.55 30.35 -2.22
C GLY A 105 -2.77 30.86 -3.00
N VAL A 106 -3.46 29.98 -3.74
CA VAL A 106 -4.72 30.33 -4.42
C VAL A 106 -5.84 30.54 -3.39
N LEU A 107 -5.91 29.67 -2.38
CA LEU A 107 -6.91 29.77 -1.32
C LEU A 107 -6.73 31.06 -0.49
N ASP A 108 -5.49 31.43 -0.16
CA ASP A 108 -5.19 32.68 0.57
C ASP A 108 -5.61 33.93 -0.22
N LYS A 109 -5.43 33.92 -1.55
CA LYS A 109 -5.88 35.02 -2.42
C LYS A 109 -7.40 35.10 -2.56
N SER A 110 -8.10 33.97 -2.48
CA SER A 110 -9.57 33.95 -2.59
C SER A 110 -10.27 34.32 -1.27
N ALA A 111 -9.54 34.32 -0.16
CA ALA A 111 -10.02 34.73 1.16
C ALA A 111 -9.81 36.24 1.45
N LYS A 112 -9.09 36.95 0.58
CA LYS A 112 -8.91 38.41 0.59
C LYS A 112 -9.77 39.07 -0.47
#